data_AF-A0A954XP98-F1
#
_entry.id   AF-A0A954XP98-F1
#
_cell.length_a   1.000
_cell.length_b   1.000
_cell.length_c   1.000
_cell.angle_alpha   90.00
_cell.angle_beta   90.00
_cell.angle_gamma   90.00
#
_symmetry.space_group_name_H-M   'P 1'
#
loop_
_entity.id
_entity.type
_entity.pdbx_description
1 polymer ?
#
loop_
_entity_poly.entity_id
_entity_poly.type
_entity_poly.pdbx_seq_one_letter_code
_entity_poly.pdbx_strand_id
1 'polypeptide(L)'
;MRTIRTINCWSLSCLMVASLSLGTTYAQLTFEPSWQLPDYGEIRLQILTWLEGTQVEEADRAAALALWPSVEVRQIGAAELLDRAVETFAIADAQAEALVAACNVEFVGPLAPDATWLDDQALPGVFRHNLRLYFARWL
;
A
#
# COMPACT_ATOMS: atom_id res chain seq x y z
N MET A 1 60.27 -30.81 52.26
CA MET A 1 59.29 -30.66 51.17
C MET A 1 57.93 -30.33 51.77
N ARG A 2 57.51 -29.06 51.71
CA ARG A 2 56.18 -28.58 52.15
C ARG A 2 55.35 -28.33 50.91
N THR A 3 54.22 -29.01 50.75
CA THR A 3 53.21 -28.68 49.73
C THR A 3 51.96 -28.16 50.41
N ILE A 4 51.72 -26.86 50.21
CA ILE A 4 50.54 -26.12 50.66
C ILE A 4 49.38 -26.51 49.73
N ARG A 5 48.28 -26.99 50.31
CA ARG A 5 46.99 -27.15 49.65
C ARG A 5 46.27 -25.80 49.66
N THR A 6 45.95 -25.25 48.51
CA THR A 6 44.98 -24.16 48.38
C THR A 6 43.65 -24.72 47.85
N ILE A 7 42.64 -24.53 48.68
CA ILE A 7 41.22 -24.72 48.44
C ILE A 7 40.75 -23.51 47.63
N ASN A 8 40.17 -23.69 46.44
CA ASN A 8 39.40 -22.65 45.79
C ASN A 8 37.94 -23.10 45.61
N CYS A 9 37.14 -22.53 46.51
CA CYS A 9 35.72 -22.70 46.67
C CYS A 9 35.02 -21.51 45.95
N TRP A 10 34.21 -21.81 44.93
CA TRP A 10 32.90 -21.21 44.64
C TRP A 10 32.83 -19.71 44.32
N SER A 11 32.34 -19.40 43.12
CA SER A 11 31.10 -18.61 42.95
C SER A 11 30.72 -18.56 41.47
N LEU A 12 29.65 -19.28 41.13
CA LEU A 12 28.89 -19.08 39.91
C LEU A 12 28.37 -17.63 39.90
N SER A 13 28.76 -16.84 38.90
CA SER A 13 28.00 -15.64 38.51
C SER A 13 27.27 -15.94 37.21
N CYS A 14 26.00 -16.34 37.35
CA CYS A 14 25.01 -16.31 36.29
C CYS A 14 24.79 -14.85 35.86
N LEU A 15 25.49 -14.40 34.83
CA LEU A 15 25.09 -13.22 34.05
C LEU A 15 23.88 -13.61 33.21
N MET A 16 22.67 -13.52 33.79
CA MET A 16 21.45 -13.44 33.00
C MET A 16 21.48 -12.12 32.24
N VAL A 17 21.92 -12.18 30.99
CA VAL A 17 21.68 -11.12 30.01
C VAL A 17 20.19 -11.19 29.70
N ALA A 18 19.40 -10.28 30.27
CA ALA A 18 18.02 -10.08 29.89
C ALA A 18 18.00 -9.51 28.47
N SER A 19 17.81 -10.39 27.48
CA SER A 19 17.54 -10.02 26.11
C SER A 19 16.23 -9.22 26.06
N LEU A 20 16.32 -7.90 26.07
CA LEU A 20 15.20 -7.01 25.75
C LEU A 20 14.90 -7.19 24.26
N SER A 21 14.05 -8.16 23.95
CA SER A 21 13.45 -8.34 22.63
C SER A 21 12.57 -7.12 22.35
N LEU A 22 13.10 -6.11 21.67
CA LEU A 22 12.29 -5.09 21.00
C LEU A 22 11.51 -5.79 19.89
N GLY A 23 10.34 -6.33 20.22
CA GLY A 23 9.42 -6.88 19.25
C GLY A 23 8.87 -5.75 18.40
N THR A 24 9.29 -5.66 17.14
CA THR A 24 8.55 -4.92 16.12
C THR A 24 7.18 -5.59 15.94
N THR A 25 6.14 -5.00 16.51
CA THR A 25 4.75 -5.39 16.23
C THR A 25 4.40 -4.89 14.83
N TYR A 26 4.60 -5.74 13.83
CA TYR A 26 3.92 -5.55 12.55
C TYR A 26 2.42 -5.75 12.79
N ALA A 27 1.57 -4.94 12.15
CA ALA A 27 0.15 -5.23 12.09
C ALA A 27 0.00 -6.59 11.40
N GLN A 28 -0.20 -7.66 12.18
CA GLN A 28 -0.52 -8.96 11.61
C GLN A 28 -1.95 -8.85 11.08
N LEU A 29 -2.09 -8.92 9.76
CA LEU A 29 -3.39 -9.18 9.15
C LEU A 29 -3.85 -10.54 9.70
N THR A 30 -4.88 -10.54 10.55
CA THR A 30 -5.43 -11.75 11.17
C THR A 30 -6.27 -12.59 10.20
N PHE A 31 -6.35 -12.17 8.94
CA PHE A 31 -7.05 -12.88 7.88
C PHE A 31 -6.14 -12.98 6.65
N GLU A 32 -6.28 -14.07 5.91
CA GLU A 32 -5.65 -14.22 4.61
C GLU A 32 -6.48 -13.46 3.56
N PRO A 33 -5.89 -12.51 2.82
CA PRO A 33 -6.62 -11.77 1.79
C PRO A 33 -7.20 -12.71 0.74
N SER A 34 -8.53 -12.80 0.66
CA SER A 34 -9.24 -13.68 -0.27
C SER A 34 -9.50 -13.02 -1.63
N TRP A 35 -8.83 -11.92 -1.94
CA TRP A 35 -9.05 -11.17 -3.18
C TRP A 35 -8.59 -11.97 -4.39
N GLN A 36 -9.50 -12.18 -5.34
CA GLN A 36 -9.22 -12.77 -6.64
C GLN A 36 -9.28 -11.68 -7.71
N LEU A 37 -8.45 -11.82 -8.74
CA LEU A 37 -8.54 -10.93 -9.89
C LEU A 37 -9.86 -11.21 -10.61
N PRO A 38 -10.68 -10.17 -10.87
CA PRO A 38 -11.94 -10.37 -11.56
C PRO A 38 -11.70 -10.74 -13.02
N ASP A 39 -12.58 -11.57 -13.57
CA ASP A 39 -12.54 -11.93 -14.98
C ASP A 39 -13.16 -10.83 -15.87
N TYR A 40 -12.70 -10.73 -17.12
CA TYR A 40 -13.23 -9.75 -18.08
C TYR A 40 -14.74 -9.94 -18.30
N GLY A 41 -15.21 -11.18 -18.42
CA GLY A 41 -16.62 -11.48 -18.64
C GLY A 41 -17.51 -11.03 -17.48
N GLU A 42 -17.02 -11.21 -16.24
CA GLU A 42 -17.72 -10.79 -15.03
C GLU A 42 -17.84 -9.26 -14.95
N ILE A 43 -16.73 -8.53 -15.14
CA ILE A 43 -16.75 -7.07 -15.12
C ILE A 43 -17.60 -6.52 -16.27
N ARG A 44 -17.45 -7.06 -17.48
CA ARG A 44 -18.25 -6.67 -18.64
C ARG A 44 -19.74 -6.80 -18.34
N LEU A 45 -20.17 -7.94 -17.80
CA LEU A 45 -21.59 -8.15 -17.46
C LEU A 45 -22.08 -7.10 -16.45
N GLN A 46 -21.29 -6.80 -15.41
CA GLN A 46 -21.64 -5.80 -14.41
C GLN A 46 -21.78 -4.40 -15.01
N ILE A 47 -20.84 -3.98 -15.86
CA ILE A 47 -20.86 -2.67 -16.52
C ILE A 47 -22.06 -2.54 -17.46
N LEU A 48 -22.35 -3.57 -18.26
CA LEU A 48 -23.50 -3.56 -19.16
C LEU A 48 -24.82 -3.50 -18.40
N THR A 49 -24.94 -4.29 -17.33
CA THR A 49 -26.12 -4.26 -16.43
C THR A 49 -26.30 -2.86 -15.82
N TRP A 50 -25.20 -2.23 -15.39
CA TRP A 50 -25.24 -0.89 -14.85
C TRP A 50 -25.65 0.16 -15.90
N LEU A 51 -25.11 0.08 -17.12
CA LEU A 51 -25.48 0.98 -18.22
C LEU A 51 -26.96 0.88 -18.57
N GLU A 52 -27.54 -0.33 -18.59
CA GLU A 52 -28.98 -0.53 -18.83
C GLU A 52 -29.86 0.18 -17.82
N GLY A 53 -29.45 0.22 -16.55
CA GLY A 53 -30.15 0.90 -15.46
C GLY A 53 -29.88 2.41 -15.38
N THR A 54 -28.92 2.93 -16.15
CA THR A 54 -28.47 4.32 -16.06
C THR A 54 -29.06 5.15 -17.20
N GLN A 55 -29.58 6.34 -16.84
CA GLN A 55 -30.03 7.31 -17.83
C GLN A 55 -28.81 8.05 -18.40
N VAL A 56 -28.46 7.70 -19.63
CA VAL A 56 -27.34 8.27 -20.39
C VAL A 56 -27.83 8.63 -21.79
N GLU A 57 -27.24 9.64 -22.42
CA GLU A 57 -27.53 9.93 -23.83
C GLU A 57 -27.10 8.77 -24.74
N GLU A 58 -27.78 8.61 -25.88
CA GLU A 58 -27.54 7.47 -26.76
C GLU A 58 -26.12 7.47 -27.35
N ALA A 59 -25.58 8.66 -27.62
CA ALA A 59 -24.21 8.81 -28.09
C ALA A 59 -23.19 8.32 -27.05
N ASP A 60 -23.35 8.74 -25.79
CA ASP A 60 -22.47 8.36 -24.68
C ASP A 60 -22.63 6.87 -24.34
N ARG A 61 -23.86 6.35 -24.40
CA ARG A 61 -24.13 4.91 -24.28
C ARG A 61 -23.37 4.11 -25.33
N ALA A 62 -23.42 4.54 -26.60
CA ALA A 62 -22.71 3.86 -27.68
C ALA A 62 -21.18 3.92 -27.49
N ALA A 63 -20.66 5.06 -27.05
CA ALA A 63 -19.24 5.22 -26.74
C ALA A 63 -18.79 4.31 -25.59
N ALA A 64 -19.56 4.26 -24.49
CA ALA A 64 -19.31 3.38 -23.36
C ALA A 64 -19.34 1.89 -23.77
N LEU A 65 -20.32 1.47 -24.59
CA LEU A 65 -20.41 0.10 -25.09
C LEU A 65 -19.22 -0.31 -25.97
N ALA A 66 -18.63 0.64 -26.71
CA ALA A 66 -17.47 0.38 -27.56
C ALA A 66 -16.22 -0.05 -26.77
N LEU A 67 -16.13 0.31 -25.48
CA LEU A 67 -15.05 -0.12 -24.58
C LEU A 67 -15.11 -1.62 -24.22
N TRP A 68 -16.27 -2.26 -24.44
CA TRP A 68 -16.59 -3.62 -23.97
C TRP A 68 -16.94 -4.61 -25.11
N PRO A 69 -16.00 -4.92 -26.02
CA PRO A 69 -16.22 -5.88 -27.08
C PRO A 69 -16.66 -7.26 -26.54
N SER A 70 -17.50 -7.96 -27.30
CA SER A 70 -18.01 -9.29 -26.95
C SER A 70 -16.98 -10.41 -27.11
N VAL A 71 -15.96 -10.19 -27.93
CA VAL A 71 -14.82 -11.10 -28.05
C VAL A 71 -13.91 -10.86 -26.86
N GLU A 72 -13.61 -11.92 -26.11
CA GLU A 72 -12.57 -11.88 -25.07
C GLU A 72 -11.27 -11.37 -25.69
N VAL A 73 -10.89 -10.16 -25.30
CA VAL A 73 -9.56 -9.63 -25.61
C VAL A 73 -8.60 -10.50 -24.81
N ARG A 74 -7.73 -11.22 -25.52
CA ARG A 74 -6.80 -12.18 -24.91
C ARG A 74 -5.97 -11.46 -23.83
N GLN A 75 -6.18 -11.83 -22.57
CA GLN A 75 -5.47 -11.38 -21.36
C GLN A 75 -5.35 -9.85 -21.20
N ILE A 76 -6.47 -9.17 -20.92
CA ILE A 76 -6.45 -7.82 -20.33
C ILE A 76 -5.98 -7.93 -18.87
N GLY A 77 -5.08 -7.04 -18.45
CA GLY A 77 -4.63 -6.97 -17.06
C GLY A 77 -5.64 -6.29 -16.14
N ALA A 78 -5.58 -6.57 -14.84
CA ALA A 78 -6.53 -6.01 -13.87
C ALA A 78 -6.56 -4.47 -13.81
N ALA A 79 -5.41 -3.82 -14.03
CA ALA A 79 -5.33 -2.37 -14.12
C ALA A 79 -6.09 -1.83 -15.34
N GLU A 80 -5.91 -2.45 -16.51
CA GLU A 80 -6.61 -2.04 -17.73
C GLU A 80 -8.13 -2.32 -17.65
N LEU A 81 -8.54 -3.40 -16.96
CA LEU A 81 -9.96 -3.63 -16.64
C LEU A 81 -10.55 -2.48 -15.81
N LEU A 82 -9.81 -2.04 -14.80
CA LEU A 82 -10.22 -0.91 -13.96
C LEU A 82 -10.30 0.38 -14.77
N ASP A 83 -9.28 0.66 -15.59
CA ASP A 83 -9.23 1.86 -16.43
C ASP A 83 -10.44 1.94 -17.36
N ARG A 84 -10.81 0.83 -18.03
CA ARG A 84 -12.01 0.79 -18.89
C ARG A 84 -13.31 0.99 -18.12
N ALA A 85 -13.43 0.42 -16.92
CA ALA A 85 -14.60 0.62 -16.07
C ALA A 85 -14.74 2.08 -15.65
N VAL A 86 -13.64 2.68 -15.20
CA VAL A 86 -13.57 4.08 -14.81
C VAL A 86 -13.86 5.01 -15.99
N GLU A 87 -13.33 4.72 -17.17
CA GLU A 87 -13.63 5.45 -18.41
C GLU A 87 -15.11 5.33 -18.80
N THR A 88 -15.71 4.15 -18.65
CA THR A 88 -17.15 3.94 -18.87
C THR A 88 -17.99 4.81 -17.94
N PHE A 89 -17.62 4.91 -16.67
CA PHE A 89 -18.31 5.76 -15.71
C PHE A 89 -18.13 7.25 -16.05
N ALA A 90 -16.94 7.66 -16.44
CA ALA A 90 -16.67 9.04 -16.85
C ALA A 90 -17.47 9.46 -18.09
N ILE A 91 -17.69 8.56 -19.05
CA ILE A 91 -18.55 8.83 -20.22
C ILE A 91 -20.01 9.01 -19.79
N ALA A 92 -20.47 8.23 -18.82
CA ALA A 92 -21.89 8.16 -18.47
C ALA A 92 -22.32 9.10 -17.32
N ASP A 93 -21.40 9.66 -16.56
CA ASP A 93 -21.69 10.52 -15.41
C ASP A 93 -20.66 11.66 -15.26
N ALA A 94 -21.16 12.90 -15.18
CA ALA A 94 -20.31 14.09 -15.10
C ALA A 94 -19.53 14.22 -13.78
N GLN A 95 -20.03 13.64 -12.67
CA GLN A 95 -19.27 13.63 -11.41
C GLN A 95 -18.13 12.61 -11.49
N ALA A 96 -18.38 11.46 -12.11
CA ALA A 96 -17.33 10.48 -12.40
C ALA A 96 -16.28 11.08 -13.33
N GLU A 97 -16.68 11.78 -14.40
CA GLU A 97 -15.77 12.49 -15.31
C GLU A 97 -14.85 13.45 -14.54
N ALA A 98 -15.44 14.32 -13.71
CA ALA A 98 -14.68 15.29 -12.92
C ALA A 98 -13.71 14.62 -11.94
N LEU A 99 -14.12 13.52 -11.31
CA LEU A 99 -13.27 12.75 -10.41
C LEU A 99 -12.09 12.11 -11.16
N VAL A 100 -12.35 11.47 -12.30
CA VAL A 100 -11.32 10.83 -13.13
C VAL A 100 -10.33 11.86 -13.64
N ALA A 101 -10.82 13.00 -14.11
CA ALA A 101 -9.98 14.11 -14.52
C ALA A 101 -9.07 14.57 -13.37
N ALA A 102 -9.60 14.73 -12.16
CA ALA A 102 -8.82 15.10 -10.98
C ALA A 102 -7.77 14.05 -10.59
N CYS A 103 -8.11 12.76 -10.67
CA CYS A 103 -7.19 11.65 -10.39
C CYS A 103 -6.05 11.53 -11.41
N ASN A 104 -6.28 11.95 -12.65
CA ASN A 104 -5.29 11.91 -13.73
C ASN A 104 -4.35 13.13 -13.75
N VAL A 105 -4.59 14.15 -12.91
CA VAL A 105 -3.63 15.24 -12.71
C VAL A 105 -2.44 14.69 -11.91
N GLU A 106 -1.21 14.99 -12.36
CA GLU A 106 0.00 14.66 -11.62
C GLU A 106 -0.10 15.22 -10.19
N PHE A 107 0.01 14.33 -9.20
CA PHE A 107 -0.03 14.76 -7.81
C PHE A 107 1.24 15.54 -7.48
N VAL A 108 1.12 16.87 -7.49
CA VAL A 108 2.15 17.77 -6.97
C VAL A 108 1.92 17.92 -5.47
N GLY A 109 2.34 16.90 -4.71
CA GLY A 109 2.35 16.96 -3.25
C GLY A 109 3.28 18.07 -2.73
N PRO A 110 3.15 18.47 -1.46
CA PRO A 110 4.13 19.36 -0.85
C PRO A 110 5.52 18.73 -0.99
N LEU A 111 6.49 19.51 -1.47
CA LEU A 111 7.88 19.09 -1.49
C LEU A 111 8.27 18.65 -0.08
N ALA A 112 8.78 17.43 0.05
CA ALA A 112 9.24 16.92 1.33
C ALA A 112 10.24 17.91 1.95
N PRO A 113 10.10 18.28 3.25
CA PRO A 113 11.08 19.11 3.92
C PRO A 113 12.48 18.50 3.81
N ASP A 114 13.51 19.35 3.65
CA ASP A 114 14.89 18.89 3.68
C ASP A 114 15.22 18.34 5.08
N ALA A 115 15.38 17.02 5.14
CA ALA A 115 15.69 16.27 6.34
C ALA A 115 17.09 15.64 6.30
N THR A 116 17.93 16.01 5.32
CA THR A 116 19.29 15.43 5.15
C THR A 116 20.18 15.65 6.39
N TRP A 117 19.95 16.72 7.14
CA TRP A 117 20.65 17.02 8.38
C TRP A 117 20.41 15.98 9.49
N LEU A 118 19.35 15.17 9.42
CA LEU A 118 19.10 14.05 10.35
C LEU A 118 20.03 12.85 10.16
N ASP A 119 20.90 12.88 9.14
CA ASP A 119 21.97 11.89 8.96
C ASP A 119 23.25 12.22 9.75
N ASP A 120 23.32 13.41 10.36
CA ASP A 120 24.46 13.79 11.19
C ASP A 120 24.58 12.88 12.42
N GLN A 121 25.74 12.22 12.54
CA GLN A 121 26.05 11.34 13.66
C GLN A 121 26.43 12.08 14.94
N ALA A 122 26.71 13.38 14.87
CA ALA A 122 26.93 14.21 16.04
C ALA A 122 25.64 14.53 16.82
N LEU A 123 24.46 14.36 16.21
CA LEU A 123 23.18 14.59 16.87
C LEU A 123 22.92 13.55 17.98
N PRO A 124 22.34 13.96 19.13
CA PRO A 124 21.92 13.02 20.15
C PRO A 124 20.96 11.95 19.60
N GLY A 125 21.24 10.68 19.88
CA GLY A 125 20.48 9.56 19.32
C GLY A 125 18.97 9.65 19.56
N VAL A 126 18.54 10.05 20.77
CA VAL A 126 17.11 10.18 21.08
C VAL A 126 16.43 11.24 20.22
N PHE A 127 17.10 12.34 19.90
CA PHE A 127 16.56 13.41 19.07
C PHE A 127 16.48 12.96 17.60
N ARG A 128 17.60 12.44 17.08
CA ARG A 128 17.72 11.97 15.69
C ARG A 128 16.74 10.85 15.37
N HIS A 129 16.64 9.82 16.22
CA HIS A 129 15.78 8.67 15.94
C HIS A 129 14.29 9.05 15.94
N ASN A 130 13.85 9.85 16.91
CA ASN A 130 12.44 10.25 16.98
C ASN A 130 12.03 11.16 15.83
N LEU A 131 12.89 12.11 15.41
CA LEU A 131 12.59 12.95 14.25
C LEU A 131 12.59 12.17 12.93
N ARG A 132 13.51 11.21 12.75
CA ARG A 132 13.48 10.30 11.59
C ARG A 132 12.19 9.48 11.54
N LEU A 133 11.73 8.97 12.69
CA LEU A 133 10.46 8.24 12.76
C LEU A 133 9.26 9.14 12.45
N TYR A 134 9.26 10.37 12.98
CA TYR A 134 8.20 11.33 12.69
C TYR A 134 8.14 11.70 11.20
N PHE A 135 9.31 11.93 10.58
CA PHE A 135 9.44 12.23 9.16
C PHE A 135 8.99 11.06 8.27
N ALA A 136 9.42 9.83 8.59
CA ALA A 136 9.02 8.62 7.86
C ALA A 136 7.51 8.32 7.92
N ARG A 137 6.80 8.77 8.97
CA ARG A 137 5.34 8.65 9.07
C ARG A 137 4.60 9.65 8.17
N TRP A 138 5.25 10.78 7.87
CA TRP A 138 4.64 11.85 7.08
C TRP A 138 4.76 11.62 5.57
N LEU A 139 5.84 10.97 5.13
CA LEU A 139 6.02 10.48 3.75
C LEU A 139 5.01 9.37 3.43
#